data_AF-A0A950LR30-F1
#
_entry.id   AF-A0A950LR30-F1
#
_cell.length_a   1.000
_cell.length_b   1.000
_cell.length_c   1.000
_cell.angle_alpha   90.00
_cell.angle_beta   90.00
_cell.angle_gamma   90.00
#
_symmetry.space_group_name_H-M   'P 1'
#
loop_
_entity.id
_entity.type
_entity.pdbx_description
1 polymer ?
#
loop_
_entity_poly.entity_id
_entity_poly.type
_entity_poly.pdbx_seq_one_letter_code
_entity_poly.pdbx_strand_id
1 'polypeptide(L)'
;GGGGDLSELLAFQEMFAPGVAVGSVKGNIGFLEAAGGLSQIVKVVLAMKHGVMPATRAHRQLIADEALRPESCRILNRNTPIQELMAGRRTFLAAAHAYGLGGCNAHVVLSEPPQVDRGLPRTPLAPTPLRRRSFPLPSVAAG
;
A
#
# COMPACT_ATOMS: atom_id res chain seq x y z
N GLY A 1 -9.90 -7.27 -15.32
CA GLY A 1 -9.19 -8.34 -16.05
C GLY A 1 -8.30 -9.04 -15.06
N GLY A 2 -8.40 -10.36 -14.92
CA GLY A 2 -7.67 -11.09 -13.87
C GLY A 2 -6.22 -11.46 -14.22
N GLY A 3 -5.78 -11.28 -15.47
CA GLY A 3 -4.40 -11.64 -15.87
C GLY A 3 -3.32 -10.86 -15.10
N GLY A 4 -3.58 -9.60 -14.74
CA GLY A 4 -2.66 -8.82 -13.92
C GLY A 4 -2.50 -9.38 -12.50
N ASP A 5 -3.60 -9.79 -11.87
CA ASP A 5 -3.58 -10.36 -10.52
C ASP A 5 -2.76 -11.66 -10.48
N LEU A 6 -2.88 -12.51 -11.51
CA LEU A 6 -2.09 -13.75 -11.61
C LEU A 6 -0.59 -13.46 -11.72
N SER A 7 -0.18 -12.56 -12.61
CA SER A 7 1.24 -12.20 -12.76
C SER A 7 1.84 -11.62 -11.47
N GLU A 8 1.08 -10.81 -10.72
CA GLU A 8 1.53 -10.32 -9.41
C GLU A 8 1.75 -11.47 -8.41
N LEU A 9 0.82 -12.41 -8.33
CA LEU A 9 0.91 -13.54 -7.40
C LEU A 9 2.04 -14.52 -7.76
N LEU A 10 2.26 -14.78 -9.04
CA LEU A 10 3.39 -15.60 -9.50
C LEU A 10 4.73 -14.93 -9.15
N ALA A 11 4.86 -13.61 -9.36
CA ALA A 11 6.05 -12.88 -8.96
C ALA A 11 6.28 -12.94 -7.44
N PHE A 12 5.23 -12.83 -6.62
CA PHE A 12 5.35 -12.96 -5.17
C PHE A 12 5.74 -14.36 -4.73
N GLN A 13 5.18 -15.38 -5.38
CA GLN A 13 5.53 -16.78 -5.15
C GLN A 13 7.01 -17.08 -5.41
N GLU A 14 7.63 -16.40 -6.38
CA GLU A 14 9.05 -16.56 -6.70
C GLU A 14 9.96 -15.78 -5.74
N MET A 15 9.55 -14.59 -5.34
CA MET A 15 10.41 -13.65 -4.61
C MET A 15 10.31 -13.76 -3.08
N PHE A 16 9.20 -14.26 -2.55
CA PHE A 16 8.94 -14.30 -1.11
C PHE A 16 8.81 -15.72 -0.57
N ALA A 17 9.05 -15.86 0.73
CA ALA A 17 8.80 -17.10 1.44
C ALA A 17 7.30 -17.48 1.38
N PRO A 18 6.98 -18.79 1.36
CA PRO A 18 5.59 -19.26 1.37
C PRO A 18 4.79 -18.67 2.54
N GLY A 19 3.51 -18.41 2.28
CA GLY A 19 2.56 -17.89 3.25
C GLY A 19 2.60 -16.37 3.43
N VAL A 20 3.31 -15.63 2.57
CA VAL A 20 3.31 -14.17 2.60
C VAL A 20 1.89 -13.63 2.49
N ALA A 21 1.51 -12.70 3.38
CA ALA A 21 0.17 -12.13 3.40
C ALA A 21 0.03 -11.09 2.29
N VAL A 22 -0.96 -11.27 1.41
CA VAL A 22 -1.20 -10.39 0.26
C VAL A 22 -2.60 -9.76 0.36
N GLY A 23 -2.70 -8.48 0.04
CA GLY A 23 -3.99 -7.81 -0.04
C GLY A 23 -3.90 -6.45 -0.71
N SER A 24 -5.04 -5.92 -1.13
CA SER A 24 -5.11 -4.69 -1.92
C SER A 24 -6.19 -3.75 -1.41
N VAL A 25 -5.89 -2.46 -1.25
CA VAL A 25 -6.91 -1.46 -0.92
C VAL A 25 -7.90 -1.23 -2.06
N LYS A 26 -7.54 -1.59 -3.31
CA LYS A 26 -8.40 -1.41 -4.49
C LYS A 26 -9.73 -2.14 -4.36
N GLY A 27 -9.75 -3.29 -3.66
CA GLY A 27 -10.97 -4.04 -3.37
C GLY A 27 -11.90 -3.35 -2.36
N ASN A 28 -11.48 -2.25 -1.74
CA ASN A 28 -12.24 -1.50 -0.75
C ASN A 28 -12.66 -0.11 -1.28
N ILE A 29 -11.81 0.55 -2.06
CA ILE A 29 -12.02 1.95 -2.49
C ILE A 29 -11.94 2.15 -4.00
N GLY A 30 -11.85 1.08 -4.78
CA GLY A 30 -11.73 1.14 -6.24
C GLY A 30 -10.32 1.42 -6.75
N PHE A 31 -10.21 1.56 -8.08
CA PHE A 31 -8.94 1.85 -8.76
C PHE A 31 -8.72 3.35 -8.84
N LEU A 32 -7.76 3.87 -8.05
CA LEU A 32 -7.48 5.30 -7.93
C LEU A 32 -6.41 5.83 -8.89
N GLU A 33 -6.10 5.08 -9.96
CA GLU A 33 -5.11 5.44 -10.98
C GLU A 33 -3.79 5.94 -10.38
N ALA A 34 -3.41 7.21 -10.63
CA ALA A 34 -2.20 7.85 -10.13
C ALA A 34 -2.09 7.86 -8.60
N ALA A 35 -3.22 7.86 -7.87
CA ALA A 35 -3.24 7.79 -6.41
C ALA A 35 -3.25 6.35 -5.86
N GLY A 36 -3.30 5.34 -6.74
CA GLY A 36 -3.34 3.93 -6.35
C GLY A 36 -2.15 3.50 -5.49
N GLY A 37 -0.93 3.94 -5.84
CA GLY A 37 0.27 3.65 -5.05
C GLY A 37 0.21 4.28 -3.64
N LEU A 38 -0.11 5.57 -3.56
CA LEU A 38 -0.22 6.29 -2.29
C LEU A 38 -1.29 5.68 -1.37
N SER A 39 -2.41 5.24 -1.93
CA SER A 39 -3.49 4.62 -1.14
C SER A 39 -3.05 3.33 -0.44
N GLN A 40 -2.16 2.52 -1.04
CA GLN A 40 -1.60 1.33 -0.41
C GLN A 40 -0.62 1.69 0.72
N ILE A 41 0.20 2.72 0.52
CA ILE A 41 1.10 3.25 1.56
C ILE A 41 0.28 3.72 2.77
N VAL A 42 -0.77 4.51 2.54
CA VAL A 42 -1.67 4.98 3.60
C VAL A 42 -2.32 3.81 4.33
N LYS A 43 -2.79 2.77 3.62
CA LYS A 43 -3.30 1.54 4.23
C LYS A 43 -2.28 0.91 5.18
N VAL A 44 -1.03 0.76 4.76
CA VAL A 44 0.04 0.14 5.58
C VAL A 44 0.36 1.00 6.81
N VAL A 45 0.52 2.31 6.63
CA VAL A 45 0.83 3.24 7.74
C VAL A 45 -0.30 3.24 8.77
N LEU A 46 -1.56 3.25 8.33
CA LEU A 46 -2.70 3.17 9.23
C LEU A 46 -2.80 1.79 9.89
N ALA A 47 -2.47 0.71 9.18
CA ALA A 47 -2.44 -0.63 9.77
C ALA A 47 -1.40 -0.74 10.90
N MET A 48 -0.20 -0.17 10.71
CA MET A 48 0.82 -0.06 11.75
C MET A 48 0.32 0.77 12.94
N LYS A 49 -0.27 1.94 12.67
CA LYS A 49 -0.80 2.83 13.71
C LYS A 49 -1.90 2.18 14.56
N HIS A 50 -2.78 1.40 13.93
CA HIS A 50 -3.95 0.81 14.57
C HIS A 50 -3.76 -0.66 14.96
N GLY A 51 -2.60 -1.27 14.67
CA GLY A 51 -2.30 -2.66 14.99
C GLY A 51 -3.08 -3.70 14.18
N VAL A 52 -3.81 -3.31 13.12
CA VAL A 52 -4.68 -4.20 12.35
C VAL A 52 -4.53 -3.95 10.86
N MET A 53 -4.24 -5.01 10.11
CA MET A 53 -4.26 -5.00 8.64
C MET A 53 -5.69 -5.27 8.13
N PRO A 54 -6.29 -4.37 7.33
CA PRO A 54 -7.67 -4.55 6.88
C PRO A 54 -7.80 -5.60 5.78
N ALA A 55 -8.97 -6.25 5.74
CA ALA A 55 -9.35 -7.23 4.71
C ALA A 55 -9.44 -6.62 3.30
N THR A 56 -9.07 -7.41 2.30
CA THR A 56 -9.36 -7.16 0.89
C THR A 56 -10.78 -7.64 0.58
N ARG A 57 -11.75 -6.71 0.47
CA ARG A 57 -13.18 -7.06 0.40
C ARG A 57 -13.61 -7.61 -0.95
N ALA A 58 -13.43 -6.83 -2.02
CA ALA A 58 -13.79 -7.24 -3.37
C ALA A 58 -12.67 -8.03 -4.06
N HIS A 59 -12.09 -9.02 -3.38
CA HIS A 59 -11.26 -9.99 -4.08
C HIS A 59 -12.20 -10.96 -4.80
N ARG A 60 -12.12 -11.01 -6.14
CA ARG A 60 -12.78 -12.10 -6.87
C ARG A 60 -12.06 -13.40 -6.55
N GLN A 61 -12.70 -14.52 -6.85
CA GLN A 61 -12.01 -15.82 -6.87
C GLN A 61 -10.74 -15.67 -7.70
N LEU A 62 -9.59 -16.03 -7.12
CA LEU A 62 -8.32 -15.99 -7.83
C LEU A 62 -8.46 -16.79 -9.12
N ILE A 63 -7.80 -16.34 -10.19
CA ILE A 63 -7.70 -17.16 -11.41
C ILE A 63 -7.14 -18.52 -11.00
N ALA A 64 -7.86 -19.59 -11.33
CA ALA A 64 -7.35 -20.94 -11.18
C ALA A 64 -6.25 -21.13 -12.22
N ASP A 65 -5.02 -21.31 -11.74
CA ASP A 65 -3.83 -21.51 -12.57
C ASP A 65 -2.96 -22.59 -11.92
N GLU A 66 -2.50 -23.56 -12.71
CA GLU A 66 -1.73 -24.72 -12.23
C GLU A 66 -0.35 -24.33 -11.71
N ALA A 67 0.21 -23.19 -12.15
CA ALA A 67 1.50 -22.70 -11.70
C ALA A 67 1.42 -22.01 -10.33
N LEU A 68 0.22 -21.61 -9.88
CA LEU A 68 0.03 -20.96 -8.59
C LEU A 68 -0.08 -22.00 -7.48
N ARG A 69 0.92 -22.02 -6.60
CA ARG A 69 0.96 -22.90 -5.43
C ARG A 69 0.09 -22.31 -4.31
N PRO A 70 -0.90 -23.06 -3.77
CA PRO A 70 -1.82 -22.56 -2.75
C PRO A 70 -1.16 -22.01 -1.49
N GLU A 71 0.01 -22.53 -1.12
CA GLU A 71 0.77 -22.14 0.06
C GLU A 71 1.67 -20.92 -0.16
N SER A 72 1.84 -20.44 -1.39
CA SER A 72 2.76 -19.35 -1.71
C SER A 72 2.33 -18.02 -1.12
N CYS A 73 1.06 -17.66 -1.32
CA CYS A 73 0.48 -16.38 -0.93
C CYS A 73 -0.80 -16.61 -0.12
N ARG A 74 -0.94 -15.90 1.00
CA ARG A 74 -2.15 -15.91 1.81
C ARG A 74 -2.94 -14.62 1.61
N ILE A 75 -4.09 -14.72 0.95
CA ILE A 75 -4.96 -13.56 0.74
C ILE A 75 -5.57 -13.09 2.07
N LEU A 76 -5.46 -11.80 2.36
CA LEU A 76 -6.06 -11.15 3.53
C LEU A 76 -7.56 -10.96 3.31
N ASN A 77 -8.35 -11.96 3.68
CA ASN A 77 -9.82 -11.98 3.56
C ASN A 77 -10.56 -11.48 4.83
N ARG A 78 -9.84 -11.29 5.94
CA ARG A 78 -10.36 -10.73 7.20
C ARG A 78 -9.41 -9.66 7.74
N ASN A 79 -9.93 -8.81 8.61
CA ASN A 79 -9.10 -7.91 9.39
C ASN A 79 -8.19 -8.76 10.27
N THR A 80 -6.88 -8.54 10.17
CA THR A 80 -5.87 -9.39 10.81
C THR A 80 -4.96 -8.53 11.67
N PRO A 81 -4.80 -8.80 12.97
CA PRO A 81 -3.79 -8.15 13.82
C PRO A 81 -2.41 -8.23 13.17
N ILE A 82 -1.65 -7.13 13.18
CA ILE A 82 -0.33 -7.12 12.53
C ILE A 82 0.64 -8.11 13.18
N GLN A 83 0.46 -8.41 14.46
CA GLN A 83 1.24 -9.39 15.22
C GLN A 83 1.11 -10.80 14.63
N GLU A 84 -0.08 -11.19 14.13
CA GLU A 84 -0.27 -12.47 13.43
C GLU A 84 0.51 -12.53 12.10
N LEU A 85 0.83 -11.37 11.51
CA LEU A 85 1.54 -11.26 10.23
C LEU A 85 3.07 -11.18 10.38
N MET A 86 3.57 -10.96 11.60
CA MET A 86 5.00 -10.75 11.85
C MET A 86 5.83 -12.02 11.71
N ALA A 87 5.22 -13.21 11.77
CA ALA A 87 5.92 -14.50 11.71
C ALA A 87 7.10 -14.57 12.71
N GLY A 88 6.85 -14.11 13.96
CA GLY A 88 7.86 -14.10 15.02
C GLY A 88 8.89 -12.96 14.95
N ARG A 89 8.82 -12.08 13.95
CA ARG A 89 9.68 -10.88 13.87
C ARG A 89 9.33 -9.88 14.96
N ARG A 90 10.32 -9.09 15.39
CA ARG A 90 10.15 -8.01 16.38
C ARG A 90 9.53 -6.73 15.82
N THR A 91 9.68 -6.51 14.52
CA THR A 91 9.20 -5.31 13.83
C THR A 91 8.32 -5.72 12.66
N PHE A 92 7.14 -5.12 12.56
CA PHE A 92 6.27 -5.38 11.43
C PHE A 92 6.84 -4.75 10.16
N LEU A 93 6.93 -5.55 9.09
CA LEU A 93 7.36 -5.13 7.77
C LEU A 93 6.22 -5.39 6.79
N ALA A 94 5.97 -4.42 5.92
CA ALA A 94 5.04 -4.55 4.82
C ALA A 94 5.60 -3.87 3.58
N ALA A 95 5.18 -4.32 2.41
CA ALA A 95 5.50 -3.68 1.16
C ALA A 95 4.23 -3.15 0.48
N ALA A 96 4.37 -2.04 -0.22
CA ALA A 96 3.38 -1.51 -1.14
C ALA A 96 3.97 -1.55 -2.55
N HIS A 97 3.23 -2.14 -3.49
CA HIS A 97 3.60 -2.23 -4.89
C HIS A 97 2.59 -1.51 -5.79
N ALA A 98 3.07 -0.97 -6.90
CA ALA A 98 2.25 -0.36 -7.93
C ALA A 98 2.83 -0.69 -9.31
N TYR A 99 1.97 -1.17 -10.20
CA TYR A 99 2.30 -1.44 -11.60
C TYR A 99 1.54 -0.44 -12.48
N GLY A 100 2.29 0.42 -13.16
CA GLY A 100 1.73 1.40 -14.09
C GLY A 100 1.51 0.79 -15.47
N LEU A 101 0.46 1.22 -16.17
CA LEU A 101 0.12 0.70 -17.51
C LEU A 101 1.27 0.87 -18.53
N GLY A 102 2.09 1.92 -18.38
CA GLY A 102 3.27 2.18 -19.21
C GLY A 102 4.55 1.44 -18.80
N GLY A 103 4.47 0.46 -17.88
CA GLY A 103 5.63 -0.30 -17.40
C GLY A 103 6.45 0.38 -16.30
N CYS A 104 6.04 1.58 -15.85
CA CYS A 104 6.65 2.22 -14.69
C CYS A 104 6.12 1.57 -13.41
N ASN A 105 6.97 0.77 -12.77
CA ASN A 105 6.63 0.00 -11.58
C ASN A 105 7.37 0.56 -10.37
N ALA A 106 6.75 0.50 -9.20
CA ALA A 106 7.34 0.92 -7.94
C ALA A 106 7.06 -0.10 -6.83
N HIS A 107 8.05 -0.29 -5.96
CA HIS A 107 7.96 -1.15 -4.78
C HIS A 107 8.57 -0.41 -3.59
N VAL A 108 7.81 -0.31 -2.49
CA VAL A 108 8.23 0.41 -1.28
C VAL A 108 8.06 -0.51 -0.09
N VAL A 109 9.13 -0.71 0.68
CA VAL A 109 9.10 -1.42 1.96
C VAL A 109 8.94 -0.42 3.09
N LEU A 110 8.02 -0.71 4.01
CA LEU A 110 7.76 0.08 5.20
C LEU A 110 8.01 -0.79 6.44
N SER A 111 8.65 -0.20 7.44
CA SER A 111 8.76 -0.78 8.78
C SER A 111 7.93 0.00 9.78
N GLU A 112 7.42 -0.70 10.79
CA GLU A 112 6.91 -0.05 11.99
C GLU A 112 7.99 0.88 12.57
N PRO A 113 7.64 2.10 13.00
CA PRO A 113 8.61 2.99 13.64
C PRO A 113 9.13 2.34 14.93
N PRO A 114 10.38 2.63 15.34
CA PRO A 114 10.84 2.23 16.66
C PRO A 114 9.89 2.75 17.74
N GLN A 115 9.74 2.00 18.82
CA GLN A 115 9.03 2.44 20.02
C GLN A 115 9.86 3.56 20.67
N VAL A 116 9.74 4.78 20.14
CA VAL A 116 10.37 5.96 20.72
C VAL A 116 9.46 6.48 21.81
N ASP A 117 10.01 6.69 23.00
CA ASP A 117 9.32 7.42 24.06
C ASP A 117 8.88 8.78 23.50
N ARG A 118 7.56 9.03 23.44
CA ARG A 118 6.98 10.20 22.79
C ARG A 118 7.28 11.52 23.54
N GLY A 119 8.21 11.50 24.48
CA GLY A 119 8.54 12.58 25.39
C GLY A 119 9.28 13.78 24.77
N LEU A 120 9.74 13.72 23.51
CA LEU A 120 10.27 14.92 22.87
C LEU A 120 9.12 15.89 22.52
N PRO A 121 9.11 17.11 23.10
CA PRO A 121 8.11 18.10 22.76
C PRO A 121 8.18 18.37 21.26
N ARG A 122 7.06 18.20 20.55
CA ARG A 122 6.97 18.66 19.17
C ARG A 122 6.86 20.19 19.18
N THR A 123 7.97 20.87 18.93
CA THR A 123 7.93 22.31 18.65
C THR A 123 7.35 22.49 17.24
N PRO A 124 6.28 23.28 17.06
CA PRO A 124 5.81 23.64 15.72
C PRO A 124 6.98 24.22 14.91
N LEU A 125 7.10 23.80 13.65
CA LEU A 125 8.01 24.48 12.74
C LEU A 125 7.58 25.95 12.65
N ALA A 126 8.56 26.86 12.56
CA ALA A 126 8.27 28.25 12.25
C ALA A 126 7.41 28.30 10.98
N PRO A 127 6.38 29.18 10.91
CA PRO A 127 5.53 29.30 9.73
C PRO A 127 6.41 29.49 8.49
N THR A 128 6.24 28.64 7.48
CA THR A 128 6.93 28.85 6.21
C THR A 128 6.40 30.16 5.63
N PRO A 129 7.26 31.17 5.35
CA PRO A 129 6.81 32.41 4.75
C PRO A 129 6.27 32.13 3.35
N LEU A 130 4.94 32.07 3.22
CA LEU A 130 4.28 31.99 1.92
C LEU A 130 4.45 33.34 1.22
N ARG A 131 5.41 33.43 0.31
CA ARG A 131 5.45 34.55 -0.63
C ARG A 131 4.29 34.39 -1.59
N ARG A 132 3.22 35.16 -1.36
CA ARG A 132 2.11 35.30 -2.31
C ARG A 132 2.70 35.81 -3.63
N ARG A 133 2.90 34.91 -4.60
CA ARG A 133 3.17 35.29 -5.98
C ARG A 133 1.82 35.40 -6.68
N SER A 134 1.49 36.59 -7.16
CA SER A 134 0.40 36.76 -8.11
C SER A 134 0.87 36.26 -9.46
N PHE A 135 0.28 35.18 -9.95
CA PHE A 135 0.40 34.80 -11.34
C PHE A 135 -0.69 35.54 -12.11
N PRO A 136 -0.36 36.46 -13.04
CA PRO A 136 -1.37 37.05 -13.89
C PRO A 136 -2.04 35.92 -14.69
N LEU A 137 -3.37 35.82 -14.58
CA LEU A 137 -4.13 34.95 -15.47
C LEU A 137 -4.12 35.59 -16.86
N PRO A 138 -3.96 34.82 -17.95
CA PRO A 138 -4.12 35.36 -19.29
C PRO A 138 -5.52 35.97 -19.42
N SER A 139 -5.61 37.16 -19.99
CA SER A 139 -6.90 37.80 -20.26
C SER A 139 -7.71 36.88 -21.18
N VAL A 140 -8.88 36.46 -20.73
CA VAL A 140 -9.86 35.83 -21.62
C VAL A 140 -10.28 36.92 -22.60
N ALA A 141 -9.85 36.80 -23.86
CA ALA A 141 -10.40 37.63 -24.92
C ALA A 141 -11.88 37.27 -25.03
N ALA A 142 -12.76 38.21 -24.65
CA ALA A 142 -14.18 38.10 -24.94
C ALA A 142 -14.34 38.21 -26.46
N GLY A 143 -14.72 37.09 -27.09
CA GLY A 143 -15.23 37.02 -28.45
C GLY A 143 -16.71 36.77 -28.43
#